data_AF-A0A1B6G0I9-F1
#
_entry.id   AF-A0A1B6G0I9-F1
#
_cell.length_a   1.000
_cell.length_b   1.000
_cell.length_c   1.000
_cell.angle_alpha   90.00
_cell.angle_beta   90.00
_cell.angle_gamma   90.00
#
_symmetry.space_group_name_H-M   'P 1'
#
loop_
_entity.id
_entity.type
_entity.pdbx_description
1 polymer ?
#
loop_
_entity_poly.entity_id
_entity_poly.type
_entity_poly.pdbx_seq_one_letter_code
_entity_poly.pdbx_strand_id
1 'polypeptide(L)'
;METKCTSGNNISEVLDINSKEDINQSNYLKKKKCHEESKMRKEKLSSKQNYEKTNEIKKLEMYKMITRGDLQELCDQLSSFNQRIQDAQEIIQLRFDLPNEMRDKLETEAGELDCLYKEIESAANNLETIRYQREAVGKEKLCMESQLSRLKNDAINELEVIVSVYDTPMLERWTEIKAQNSVAATEIFLHDVKGKLQAMKNLQTLASQKLLDLQKESRKEEKTTKKEKRKRTREERGARDPDVTNSSHTSLAFLMDSDSEDLVDDPCVHSVLYSLVCDQVLNLPAWTQNHLDID
;
A
#
# COMPACT_ATOMS: atom_id res chain seq x y z
N MET A 1 38.26 12.27 12.40
CA MET A 1 38.33 11.74 13.77
C MET A 1 37.86 10.31 13.71
N GLU A 2 38.80 9.39 13.75
CA GLU A 2 38.54 7.95 13.80
C GLU A 2 38.35 7.54 15.26
N THR A 3 37.33 6.74 15.54
CA THR A 3 37.38 5.75 16.63
C THR A 3 36.75 4.47 16.13
N LYS A 4 37.61 3.52 15.78
CA LYS A 4 37.30 2.08 15.71
C LYS A 4 37.11 1.57 17.14
N CYS A 5 36.08 0.75 17.36
CA CYS A 5 36.11 -0.30 18.38
C CYS A 5 35.48 -1.57 17.80
N THR A 6 36.28 -2.64 17.85
CA THR A 6 36.05 -4.00 17.37
C THR A 6 35.32 -4.86 18.39
N SER A 7 34.48 -5.76 17.86
CA SER A 7 34.29 -7.18 18.20
C SER A 7 34.03 -7.61 19.66
N GLY A 8 32.85 -8.22 19.85
CA GLY A 8 32.73 -9.59 20.33
C GLY A 8 33.06 -9.88 21.80
N ASN A 9 32.03 -10.18 22.59
CA ASN A 9 32.01 -11.41 23.38
C ASN A 9 30.59 -11.74 23.87
N ASN A 10 30.29 -13.02 23.73
CA ASN A 10 29.06 -13.70 24.10
C ASN A 10 28.80 -13.59 25.61
N ILE A 11 27.58 -13.24 26.00
CA ILE A 11 27.08 -13.49 27.36
C ILE A 11 26.11 -14.67 27.24
N SER A 12 26.71 -15.85 27.11
CA SER A 12 26.09 -17.17 27.21
C SER A 12 26.97 -18.01 28.12
N GLU A 13 27.27 -17.50 29.32
CA GLU A 13 28.06 -18.22 30.30
C GLU A 13 27.86 -17.59 31.67
N VAL A 14 26.74 -17.87 32.34
CA VAL A 14 26.63 -18.16 33.79
C VAL A 14 25.26 -18.82 34.04
N LEU A 15 25.05 -20.01 33.50
CA LEU A 15 24.07 -20.97 34.00
C LEU A 15 24.76 -22.33 34.01
N ASP A 16 25.51 -22.59 35.07
CA ASP A 16 25.82 -23.93 35.56
C ASP A 16 26.68 -23.78 36.81
N ILE A 17 26.12 -24.13 37.97
CA ILE A 17 26.79 -24.81 39.09
C ILE A 17 25.69 -25.26 40.07
N ASN A 18 25.70 -26.57 40.34
CA ASN A 18 25.06 -27.31 41.44
C ASN A 18 23.60 -27.74 41.31
N SER A 19 23.35 -28.57 40.29
CA SER A 19 22.49 -29.76 40.43
C SER A 19 23.39 -31.00 40.43
N LYS A 20 23.67 -31.55 41.62
CA LYS A 20 24.02 -32.96 41.89
C LYS A 20 24.44 -33.13 43.35
N GLU A 21 23.52 -33.63 44.16
CA GLU A 21 23.87 -34.48 45.31
C GLU A 21 22.68 -35.40 45.60
N ASP A 22 22.72 -36.56 44.93
CA ASP A 22 21.99 -37.76 45.32
C ASP A 22 22.63 -38.34 46.58
N ILE A 23 21.94 -38.31 47.72
CA ILE A 23 22.15 -39.29 48.80
C ILE A 23 20.80 -39.79 49.32
N ASN A 24 20.28 -40.75 48.57
CA ASN A 24 19.79 -42.05 49.03
C ASN A 24 19.98 -42.36 50.53
N GLN A 25 18.88 -42.47 51.30
CA GLN A 25 18.69 -43.52 52.31
C GLN A 25 17.24 -43.54 52.85
N SER A 26 16.39 -44.24 52.10
CA SER A 26 15.19 -44.88 52.62
C SER A 26 15.58 -46.23 53.24
N ASN A 27 15.19 -46.44 54.50
CA ASN A 27 14.80 -47.71 55.15
C ASN A 27 15.21 -47.68 56.62
N TYR A 28 14.25 -47.85 57.54
CA TYR A 28 14.25 -48.92 58.57
C TYR A 28 12.92 -48.90 59.34
N LEU A 29 11.93 -49.59 58.77
CA LEU A 29 10.80 -50.15 59.52
C LEU A 29 10.62 -51.59 59.03
N LYS A 30 11.34 -52.53 59.66
CA LYS A 30 11.12 -53.97 59.48
C LYS A 30 10.91 -54.62 60.84
N LYS A 31 9.63 -54.90 61.11
CA LYS A 31 9.16 -55.89 62.08
C LYS A 31 9.86 -57.23 61.82
N LYS A 32 10.39 -57.87 62.87
CA LYS A 32 10.63 -59.31 62.90
C LYS A 32 10.07 -59.90 64.19
N LYS A 33 9.23 -60.91 63.99
CA LYS A 33 8.58 -61.79 64.94
C LYS A 33 9.42 -63.07 64.97
N CYS A 34 9.76 -63.63 66.14
CA CYS A 34 10.12 -65.05 66.29
C CYS A 34 9.90 -65.51 67.74
N HIS A 35 9.37 -66.72 67.83
CA HIS A 35 8.86 -67.48 68.97
C HIS A 35 9.94 -68.41 69.56
N GLU A 36 9.75 -68.79 70.84
CA GLU A 36 10.01 -70.13 71.45
C GLU A 36 11.48 -70.60 71.58
N GLU A 37 11.95 -71.32 72.61
CA GLU A 37 11.37 -72.14 73.68
C GLU A 37 12.53 -72.51 74.67
N SER A 38 12.41 -72.40 75.99
CA SER A 38 12.05 -73.46 76.96
C SER A 38 13.17 -74.11 77.82
N LYS A 39 12.81 -74.31 79.11
CA LYS A 39 13.34 -75.21 80.18
C LYS A 39 14.50 -74.66 81.04
N MET A 40 14.41 -74.65 82.39
CA MET A 40 13.95 -75.70 83.31
C MET A 40 13.19 -75.22 84.57
N ARG A 41 12.08 -75.94 84.86
CA ARG A 41 11.65 -76.61 86.12
C ARG A 41 11.65 -75.79 87.43
N LYS A 42 10.46 -75.42 87.93
CA LYS A 42 9.51 -76.16 88.82
C LYS A 42 9.78 -75.90 90.32
N GLU A 43 8.98 -75.04 90.93
CA GLU A 43 8.17 -75.43 92.11
C GLU A 43 6.95 -74.51 92.25
N LYS A 44 5.89 -75.05 92.85
CA LYS A 44 4.48 -74.70 92.60
C LYS A 44 3.93 -73.66 93.58
N LEU A 45 2.82 -73.06 93.11
CA LEU A 45 1.62 -72.65 93.87
C LEU A 45 1.73 -71.42 94.78
N SER A 46 1.35 -70.27 94.24
CA SER A 46 0.32 -69.36 94.78
C SER A 46 0.52 -67.98 94.18
N SER A 47 -0.43 -67.47 93.38
CA SER A 47 -0.66 -66.02 93.15
C SER A 47 -1.61 -65.71 91.97
N LYS A 48 -2.60 -66.56 91.64
CA LYS A 48 -3.52 -66.25 90.53
C LYS A 48 -4.53 -65.11 90.83
N GLN A 49 -4.44 -64.47 92.00
CA GLN A 49 -5.35 -63.40 92.45
C GLN A 49 -4.70 -61.99 92.47
N ASN A 50 -3.40 -61.88 92.15
CA ASN A 50 -2.66 -60.61 92.23
C ASN A 50 -2.47 -59.89 90.89
N TYR A 51 -2.59 -60.59 89.75
CA TYR A 51 -2.21 -60.01 88.44
C TYR A 51 -3.29 -59.12 87.82
N GLU A 52 -4.57 -59.37 88.11
CA GLU A 52 -5.70 -58.58 87.58
C GLU A 52 -5.84 -57.24 88.30
N LYS A 53 -5.69 -57.24 89.64
CA LYS A 53 -5.66 -56.00 90.44
C LYS A 53 -4.48 -55.10 90.08
N THR A 54 -3.28 -55.65 89.81
CA THR A 54 -2.12 -54.82 89.46
C THR A 54 -2.24 -54.14 88.10
N ASN A 55 -3.01 -54.68 87.16
CA ASN A 55 -3.15 -54.08 85.83
C ASN A 55 -4.23 -52.99 85.81
N GLU A 56 -5.32 -53.17 86.55
CA GLU A 56 -6.29 -52.09 86.80
C GLU A 56 -5.69 -50.98 87.66
N ILE A 57 -4.92 -51.30 88.71
CA ILE A 57 -4.25 -50.29 89.55
C ILE A 57 -3.22 -49.49 88.75
N LYS A 58 -2.40 -50.13 87.91
CA LYS A 58 -1.46 -49.40 87.04
C LYS A 58 -2.16 -48.52 86.02
N LYS A 59 -3.29 -48.96 85.47
CA LYS A 59 -4.12 -48.15 84.55
C LYS A 59 -4.76 -46.98 85.29
N LEU A 60 -5.24 -47.20 86.53
CA LEU A 60 -5.82 -46.16 87.40
C LEU A 60 -4.76 -45.17 87.94
N GLU A 61 -3.53 -45.63 88.20
CA GLU A 61 -2.37 -44.79 88.56
C GLU A 61 -1.93 -43.95 87.35
N MET A 62 -1.97 -44.50 86.14
CA MET A 62 -1.75 -43.73 84.91
C MET A 62 -2.79 -42.62 84.74
N TYR A 63 -4.06 -42.90 85.01
CA TYR A 63 -5.14 -41.89 85.01
C TYR A 63 -5.06 -40.90 86.18
N LYS A 64 -4.38 -41.24 87.28
CA LYS A 64 -4.12 -40.33 88.42
C LYS A 64 -2.84 -39.51 88.27
N MET A 65 -1.94 -39.88 87.36
CA MET A 65 -0.68 -39.19 87.09
C MET A 65 -0.77 -38.15 85.97
N ILE A 66 -1.79 -38.19 85.13
CA ILE A 66 -2.07 -37.06 84.22
C ILE A 66 -2.83 -36.03 85.05
N THR A 67 -2.10 -35.09 85.62
CA THR A 67 -2.71 -33.99 86.33
C THR A 67 -3.27 -32.99 85.32
N ARG A 68 -4.26 -32.20 85.75
CA ARG A 68 -4.77 -31.07 84.95
C ARG A 68 -3.63 -30.13 84.50
N GLY A 69 -2.54 -30.05 85.27
CA GLY A 69 -1.33 -29.31 84.91
C GLY A 69 -0.62 -29.87 83.69
N ASP A 70 -0.41 -31.19 83.61
CA ASP A 70 0.27 -31.84 82.47
C ASP A 70 -0.53 -31.68 81.16
N LEU A 71 -1.86 -31.75 81.24
CA LEU A 71 -2.72 -31.53 80.09
C LEU A 71 -2.72 -30.05 79.64
N GLN A 72 -2.69 -29.12 80.61
CA GLN A 72 -2.60 -27.70 80.31
C GLN A 72 -1.25 -27.38 79.64
N GLU A 73 -0.16 -27.94 80.14
CA GLU A 73 1.18 -27.73 79.57
C GLU A 73 1.29 -28.32 78.16
N LEU A 74 0.66 -29.47 77.89
CA LEU A 74 0.56 -30.01 76.53
C LEU A 74 -0.24 -29.07 75.60
N CYS A 75 -1.35 -28.51 76.08
CA CYS A 75 -2.13 -27.53 75.32
C CYS A 75 -1.33 -26.25 75.03
N ASP A 76 -0.57 -25.75 76.00
CA ASP A 76 0.27 -24.56 75.85
C ASP A 76 1.43 -24.83 74.88
N GLN A 77 2.05 -26.01 74.94
CA GLN A 77 3.09 -26.46 74.01
C GLN A 77 2.55 -26.57 72.58
N LEU A 78 1.37 -27.18 72.40
CA LEU A 78 0.70 -27.32 71.10
C LEU A 78 0.32 -25.94 70.53
N SER A 79 -0.13 -25.02 71.38
CA SER A 79 -0.41 -23.63 70.98
C SER A 79 0.87 -22.90 70.53
N SER A 80 1.98 -23.05 71.27
CA SER A 80 3.28 -22.47 70.88
C SER A 80 3.85 -23.07 69.59
N PHE A 81 3.55 -24.35 69.33
CA PHE A 81 3.97 -25.03 68.12
C PHE A 81 3.16 -24.56 66.92
N ASN A 82 1.84 -24.42 67.06
CA ASN A 82 0.98 -23.83 66.04
C ASN A 82 1.40 -22.40 65.70
N GLN A 83 1.70 -21.57 66.71
CA GLN A 83 2.20 -20.21 66.46
C GLN A 83 3.51 -20.23 65.66
N ARG A 84 4.47 -21.09 66.03
CA ARG A 84 5.74 -21.23 65.30
C ARG A 84 5.58 -21.71 63.86
N ILE A 85 4.61 -22.59 63.59
CA ILE A 85 4.28 -23.00 62.21
C ILE A 85 3.72 -21.80 61.43
N GLN A 86 2.86 -21.02 62.06
CA GLN A 86 2.21 -19.86 61.43
C GLN A 86 3.22 -18.75 61.11
N ASP A 87 4.10 -18.42 62.06
CA ASP A 87 5.20 -17.49 61.86
C ASP A 87 6.16 -17.97 60.74
N ALA A 88 6.45 -19.27 60.68
CA ALA A 88 7.28 -19.84 59.61
C ALA A 88 6.62 -19.74 58.23
N GLN A 89 5.29 -19.91 58.14
CA GLN A 89 4.54 -19.72 56.89
C GLN A 89 4.52 -18.26 56.44
N GLU A 90 4.33 -17.31 57.37
CA GLU A 90 4.42 -15.88 57.08
C GLU A 90 5.82 -15.49 56.59
N ILE A 91 6.88 -16.05 57.20
CA ILE A 91 8.26 -15.85 56.75
C ILE A 91 8.47 -16.40 55.34
N ILE A 92 7.91 -17.56 54.98
CA ILE A 92 8.02 -18.12 53.63
C ILE A 92 7.33 -17.21 52.61
N GLN A 93 6.11 -16.75 52.92
CA GLN A 93 5.39 -15.81 52.05
C GLN A 93 6.15 -14.51 51.84
N LEU A 94 6.68 -13.91 52.91
CA LEU A 94 7.45 -12.67 52.85
C LEU A 94 8.80 -12.83 52.17
N ARG A 95 9.45 -13.99 52.34
CA ARG A 95 10.82 -14.20 51.85
C ARG A 95 10.87 -14.71 50.42
N PHE A 96 9.86 -15.45 49.97
CA PHE A 96 9.88 -16.12 48.68
C PHE A 96 8.69 -15.75 47.81
N ASP A 97 7.45 -15.95 48.27
CA ASP A 97 6.28 -15.82 47.41
C ASP A 97 6.05 -14.38 46.92
N LEU A 98 6.03 -13.42 47.86
CA LEU A 98 5.83 -12.01 47.53
C LEU A 98 6.97 -11.43 46.67
N PRO A 99 8.26 -11.63 47.00
CA PRO A 99 9.36 -11.18 46.14
C PRO A 99 9.35 -11.81 44.75
N ASN A 100 9.00 -13.10 44.63
CA ASN A 100 8.88 -13.75 43.32
C ASN A 100 7.72 -13.18 42.50
N GLU A 101 6.56 -12.96 43.11
CA GLU A 101 5.43 -12.33 42.43
C GLU A 101 5.77 -10.90 41.95
N MET A 102 6.45 -10.12 42.79
CA MET A 102 6.91 -8.78 42.40
C MET A 102 7.94 -8.83 41.28
N ARG A 103 8.88 -9.78 41.31
CA ARG A 103 9.84 -9.99 40.22
C ARG A 103 9.12 -10.31 38.92
N ASP A 104 8.17 -11.25 38.94
CA ASP A 104 7.47 -11.69 37.73
C ASP A 104 6.61 -10.54 37.13
N LYS A 105 6.02 -9.69 37.98
CA LYS A 105 5.35 -8.45 37.53
C LYS A 105 6.33 -7.46 36.91
N LEU A 106 7.47 -7.21 37.56
CA LEU A 106 8.50 -6.30 37.03
C LEU A 106 9.07 -6.80 35.69
N GLU A 107 9.27 -8.10 35.53
CA GLU A 107 9.72 -8.71 34.28
C GLU A 107 8.69 -8.49 33.17
N THR A 108 7.40 -8.64 33.49
CA THR A 108 6.29 -8.40 32.55
C THR A 108 6.23 -6.93 32.13
N GLU A 109 6.27 -6.00 33.10
CA GLU A 109 6.27 -4.56 32.84
C GLU A 109 7.51 -4.13 32.02
N ALA A 110 8.69 -4.69 32.31
CA ALA A 110 9.90 -4.43 31.53
C ALA A 110 9.77 -4.92 30.08
N GLY A 111 9.13 -6.07 29.88
CA GLY A 111 8.84 -6.60 28.54
C GLY A 111 7.86 -5.72 27.75
N GLU A 112 6.81 -5.23 28.40
CA GLU A 112 5.87 -4.28 27.79
C GLU A 112 6.56 -2.95 27.43
N LEU A 113 7.44 -2.45 28.31
CA LEU A 113 8.22 -1.24 28.05
C LEU A 113 9.15 -1.41 26.84
N ASP A 114 9.82 -2.56 26.69
CA ASP A 114 10.67 -2.86 25.53
C ASP A 114 9.85 -2.93 24.23
N CYS A 115 8.64 -3.50 24.28
CA CYS A 115 7.72 -3.49 23.14
C CYS A 115 7.33 -2.06 22.75
N LEU A 116 6.92 -1.23 23.72
CA LEU A 116 6.56 0.17 23.48
C LEU A 116 7.74 0.97 22.93
N TYR A 117 8.96 0.72 23.43
CA TYR A 117 10.16 1.39 22.92
C TYR A 117 10.39 1.09 21.42
N LYS A 118 10.26 -0.18 21.01
CA LYS A 118 10.37 -0.60 19.61
C LYS A 118 9.27 0.01 18.73
N GLU A 119 8.04 0.12 19.25
CA GLU A 119 6.95 0.78 18.53
C GLU A 119 7.22 2.26 18.32
N ILE A 120 7.72 2.96 19.34
CA ILE A 120 8.10 4.38 19.25
C ILE A 120 9.24 4.57 18.24
N GLU A 121 10.26 3.72 18.28
CA GLU A 121 11.38 3.76 17.33
C GLU A 121 10.89 3.54 15.89
N SER A 122 10.03 2.54 15.68
CA SER A 122 9.39 2.27 14.39
C SER A 122 8.56 3.47 13.91
N ALA A 123 7.75 4.06 14.78
CA ALA A 123 6.96 5.23 14.47
C ALA A 123 7.83 6.45 14.09
N ALA A 124 8.94 6.67 14.79
CA ALA A 124 9.90 7.73 14.48
C ALA A 124 10.52 7.54 13.09
N ASN A 125 10.94 6.31 12.74
CA ASN A 125 11.48 5.98 11.43
C ASN A 125 10.44 6.16 10.31
N ASN A 126 9.19 5.80 10.57
CA ASN A 126 8.09 6.01 9.63
C ASN A 126 7.80 7.49 9.40
N LEU A 127 7.79 8.31 10.46
CA LEU A 127 7.61 9.76 10.36
C LEU A 127 8.72 10.41 9.51
N GLU A 128 9.96 10.00 9.71
CA GLU A 128 11.10 10.48 8.95
C GLU A 128 10.96 10.12 7.45
N THR A 129 10.53 8.89 7.16
CA THR A 129 10.24 8.44 5.79
C THR A 129 9.12 9.27 5.14
N ILE A 130 8.02 9.50 5.87
CA ILE A 130 6.91 10.34 5.40
C ILE A 130 7.38 11.77 5.12
N ARG A 131 8.29 12.30 5.95
CA ARG A 131 8.85 13.64 5.74
C ARG A 131 9.60 13.73 4.41
N TYR A 132 10.47 12.76 4.11
CA TYR A 132 11.19 12.72 2.82
C TYR A 132 10.24 12.56 1.63
N GLN A 133 9.23 11.70 1.76
CA GLN A 133 8.21 11.53 0.70
C GLN A 133 7.44 12.83 0.47
N ARG A 134 7.04 13.53 1.53
CA ARG A 134 6.36 14.83 1.41
C ARG A 134 7.23 15.86 0.68
N GLU A 135 8.52 15.91 0.99
CA GLU A 135 9.45 16.80 0.29
C GLU A 135 9.58 16.44 -1.20
N ALA A 136 9.70 15.14 -1.52
CA ALA A 136 9.77 14.67 -2.90
C ALA A 136 8.51 15.02 -3.70
N VAL A 137 7.32 14.77 -3.13
CA VAL A 137 6.03 15.13 -3.73
C VAL A 137 5.91 16.65 -3.89
N GLY A 138 6.40 17.44 -2.92
CA GLY A 138 6.44 18.89 -3.03
C GLY A 138 7.28 19.38 -4.23
N LYS A 139 8.45 18.78 -4.45
CA LYS A 139 9.31 19.07 -5.60
C LYS A 139 8.65 18.66 -6.92
N GLU A 140 8.02 17.49 -6.96
CA GLU A 140 7.32 17.00 -8.14
C GLU A 140 6.14 17.90 -8.51
N LYS A 141 5.34 18.34 -7.53
CA LYS A 141 4.25 19.29 -7.73
C LYS A 141 4.75 20.57 -8.40
N LEU A 142 5.81 21.19 -7.86
CA LEU A 142 6.39 22.41 -8.44
C LEU A 142 6.89 22.18 -9.88
N CYS A 143 7.49 21.02 -10.14
CA CYS A 143 7.93 20.63 -11.48
C CYS A 143 6.74 20.54 -12.45
N MET A 144 5.67 19.85 -12.06
CA MET A 144 4.45 19.71 -12.87
C MET A 144 3.76 21.05 -13.12
N GLU A 145 3.65 21.92 -12.11
CA GLU A 145 3.08 23.27 -12.26
C GLU A 145 3.88 24.13 -13.25
N SER A 146 5.21 24.03 -13.20
CA SER A 146 6.10 24.69 -14.16
C SER A 146 5.93 24.14 -15.58
N GLN A 147 5.86 22.81 -15.72
CA GLN A 147 5.63 22.15 -17.01
C GLN A 147 4.28 22.53 -17.62
N LEU A 148 3.21 22.56 -16.81
CA LEU A 148 1.88 22.97 -17.24
C LEU A 148 1.87 24.41 -17.72
N SER A 149 2.52 25.31 -16.98
CA SER A 149 2.64 26.72 -17.36
C SER A 149 3.40 26.88 -18.68
N ARG A 150 4.48 26.11 -18.88
CA ARG A 150 5.22 26.08 -20.13
C ARG A 150 4.36 25.59 -21.29
N LEU A 151 3.71 24.44 -21.15
CA LEU A 151 2.87 23.87 -22.21
C LEU A 151 1.71 24.80 -22.60
N LYS A 152 1.10 25.48 -21.62
CA LYS A 152 0.06 26.49 -21.89
C LYS A 152 0.61 27.64 -22.72
N ASN A 153 1.79 28.15 -22.39
CA ASN A 153 2.42 29.23 -23.15
C ASN A 153 2.86 28.77 -24.55
N ASP A 154 3.42 27.56 -24.66
CA ASP A 154 3.82 26.98 -25.95
C ASP A 154 2.60 26.82 -26.89
N ALA A 155 1.48 26.33 -26.37
CA ALA A 155 0.24 26.21 -27.15
C ALA A 155 -0.30 27.58 -27.61
N ILE A 156 -0.26 28.60 -26.75
CA ILE A 156 -0.64 29.97 -27.13
C ILE A 156 0.31 30.50 -28.22
N ASN A 157 1.63 30.31 -28.05
CA ASN A 157 2.62 30.76 -29.02
C ASN A 157 2.45 30.07 -30.38
N GLU A 158 2.15 28.77 -30.39
CA GLU A 158 1.88 28.02 -31.62
C GLU A 158 0.65 28.58 -32.36
N LEU A 159 -0.44 28.87 -31.64
CA LEU A 159 -1.61 29.51 -32.21
C LEU A 159 -1.28 30.91 -32.76
N GLU A 160 -0.50 31.71 -32.03
CA GLU A 160 -0.05 33.02 -32.49
C GLU A 160 0.82 32.92 -33.76
N VAL A 161 1.70 31.92 -33.86
CA VAL A 161 2.49 31.63 -35.07
C VAL A 161 1.58 31.27 -36.25
N ILE A 162 0.59 30.40 -36.07
CA ILE A 162 -0.37 30.04 -37.13
C ILE A 162 -1.11 31.29 -37.61
N VAL A 163 -1.64 32.11 -36.69
CA VAL A 163 -2.34 33.35 -37.06
C VAL A 163 -1.39 34.30 -37.78
N SER A 164 -0.11 34.38 -37.42
CA SER A 164 0.86 35.26 -38.09
C SER A 164 1.03 34.95 -39.58
N VAL A 165 0.97 33.67 -39.95
CA VAL A 165 1.12 33.19 -41.34
C VAL A 165 -0.09 33.55 -42.19
N TYR A 166 -1.29 33.49 -41.62
CA TYR A 166 -2.54 33.67 -42.39
C TYR A 166 -3.15 35.07 -42.25
N ASP A 167 -2.89 35.80 -41.16
CA ASP A 167 -3.60 37.03 -40.80
C ASP A 167 -2.80 37.92 -39.83
N THR A 168 -1.63 38.40 -40.27
CA THR A 168 -0.75 39.28 -39.49
C THR A 168 -1.45 40.51 -38.86
N PRO A 169 -2.34 41.25 -39.57
CA PRO A 169 -3.04 42.40 -38.98
C PRO A 169 -4.01 42.05 -37.86
N MET A 170 -4.48 40.81 -37.80
CA MET A 170 -5.31 40.32 -36.69
C MET A 170 -4.44 39.99 -35.47
N LEU A 171 -3.25 39.42 -35.70
CA LEU A 171 -2.28 39.16 -34.63
C LEU A 171 -1.78 40.46 -33.99
N GLU A 172 -1.45 41.49 -34.78
CA GLU A 172 -1.02 42.79 -34.26
C GLU A 172 -2.09 43.39 -33.33
N ARG A 173 -3.36 43.40 -33.76
CA ARG A 173 -4.47 43.84 -32.90
C ARG A 173 -4.61 42.99 -31.63
N TRP A 174 -4.50 41.67 -31.74
CA TRP A 174 -4.50 40.79 -30.57
C TRP A 174 -3.41 41.18 -29.56
N THR A 175 -2.18 41.47 -30.02
CA THR A 175 -1.09 41.87 -29.13
C THR A 175 -1.36 43.20 -28.41
N GLU A 176 -1.99 44.17 -29.08
CA GLU A 176 -2.41 45.44 -28.47
C GLU A 176 -3.49 45.22 -27.39
N ILE A 177 -4.49 44.39 -27.69
CA ILE A 177 -5.60 44.11 -26.78
C ILE A 177 -5.13 43.32 -25.55
N LYS A 178 -4.25 42.33 -25.78
CA LYS A 178 -3.60 41.54 -24.72
C LYS A 178 -2.84 42.43 -23.73
N ALA A 179 -2.25 43.53 -24.20
CA ALA A 179 -1.56 44.50 -23.34
C ALA A 179 -2.50 45.44 -22.56
N GLN A 180 -3.69 45.73 -23.10
CA GLN A 180 -4.63 46.69 -22.53
C GLN A 180 -5.41 46.17 -21.31
N ASN A 181 -5.41 44.85 -21.05
CA ASN A 181 -6.13 44.20 -19.93
C ASN A 181 -7.60 44.64 -19.79
N SER A 182 -8.27 44.94 -20.92
CA SER A 182 -9.65 45.43 -20.96
C SER A 182 -10.59 44.34 -21.44
N VAL A 183 -11.58 43.99 -20.62
CA VAL A 183 -12.62 43.02 -20.96
C VAL A 183 -13.42 43.50 -22.17
N ALA A 184 -13.83 44.78 -22.19
CA ALA A 184 -14.59 45.35 -23.30
C ALA A 184 -13.80 45.33 -24.63
N ALA A 185 -12.50 45.66 -24.61
CA ALA A 185 -11.66 45.58 -25.80
C ALA A 185 -11.53 44.14 -26.31
N THR A 186 -11.42 43.18 -25.38
CA THR A 186 -11.36 41.74 -25.71
C THR A 186 -12.68 41.23 -26.29
N GLU A 187 -13.81 41.68 -25.77
CA GLU A 187 -15.15 41.32 -26.29
C GLU A 187 -15.38 41.86 -27.71
N ILE A 188 -15.00 43.12 -27.96
CA ILE A 188 -15.08 43.73 -29.30
C ILE A 188 -14.22 42.92 -30.28
N PHE A 189 -12.98 42.62 -29.91
CA PHE A 189 -12.09 41.81 -30.74
C PHE A 189 -12.65 40.41 -31.02
N LEU A 190 -13.22 39.76 -30.01
CA LEU A 190 -13.85 38.46 -30.18
C LEU A 190 -15.03 38.53 -31.15
N HIS A 191 -15.82 39.60 -31.12
CA HIS A 191 -16.89 39.82 -32.08
C HIS A 191 -16.33 39.96 -33.51
N ASP A 192 -15.25 40.72 -33.70
CA ASP A 192 -14.60 40.89 -35.00
C ASP A 192 -14.05 39.56 -35.55
N VAL A 193 -13.39 38.76 -34.71
CA VAL A 193 -12.91 37.41 -35.06
C VAL A 193 -14.07 36.50 -35.48
N LYS A 194 -15.18 36.52 -34.74
CA LYS A 194 -16.40 35.75 -35.10
C LYS A 194 -16.97 36.21 -36.43
N GLY A 195 -17.01 37.51 -36.69
CA GLY A 195 -17.44 38.08 -37.96
C GLY A 195 -16.57 37.61 -39.13
N LYS A 196 -15.24 37.67 -38.98
CA LYS A 196 -14.29 37.20 -40.01
C LYS A 196 -14.40 35.70 -40.25
N LEU A 197 -14.53 34.89 -39.19
CA LEU A 197 -14.75 33.45 -39.31
C LEU A 197 -16.02 33.13 -40.10
N GLN A 198 -17.11 33.85 -39.84
CA GLN A 198 -18.36 33.66 -40.58
C GLN A 198 -18.22 34.04 -42.07
N ALA A 199 -17.54 35.16 -42.35
CA ALA A 199 -17.24 35.56 -43.73
C ALA A 199 -16.40 34.51 -44.47
N MET A 200 -15.40 33.93 -43.81
CA MET A 200 -14.57 32.85 -44.39
C MET A 200 -15.37 31.58 -44.67
N LYS A 201 -16.28 31.17 -43.78
CA LYS A 201 -17.20 30.04 -44.02
C LYS A 201 -18.12 30.27 -45.23
N ASN A 202 -18.63 31.50 -45.38
CA ASN A 202 -19.44 31.87 -46.54
C ASN A 202 -18.61 31.81 -47.83
N LEU A 203 -17.37 32.33 -47.80
CA LEU A 203 -16.46 32.27 -48.95
C LEU A 203 -16.10 30.82 -49.34
N GLN A 204 -15.85 29.96 -48.36
CA GLN A 204 -15.61 28.53 -48.58
C GLN A 204 -16.80 27.88 -49.29
N THR A 205 -18.04 28.24 -48.90
CA THR A 205 -19.26 27.74 -49.53
C THR A 205 -19.34 28.18 -50.99
N LEU A 206 -19.07 29.45 -51.28
CA LEU A 206 -19.04 29.99 -52.65
C LEU A 206 -17.95 29.34 -53.51
N ALA A 207 -16.75 29.18 -52.98
CA ALA A 207 -15.64 28.54 -53.68
C ALA A 207 -15.94 27.05 -53.97
N SER A 208 -16.51 26.34 -53.00
CA SER A 208 -16.92 24.93 -53.16
C SER A 208 -18.00 24.78 -54.23
N GLN A 209 -19.00 25.67 -54.23
CA GLN A 209 -20.04 25.69 -55.26
C GLN A 209 -19.45 25.96 -56.64
N LYS A 210 -18.55 26.94 -56.75
CA LYS A 210 -17.87 27.25 -58.01
C LYS A 210 -17.06 26.05 -58.54
N LEU A 211 -16.36 25.35 -57.66
CA LEU A 211 -15.62 24.14 -58.00
C LEU A 211 -16.55 23.04 -58.52
N LEU A 212 -17.68 22.81 -57.86
CA LEU A 212 -18.69 21.83 -58.30
C LEU A 212 -19.25 22.17 -59.69
N ASP A 213 -19.49 23.44 -59.97
CA ASP A 213 -20.01 23.88 -61.27
C ASP A 213 -18.96 23.69 -62.39
N LEU A 214 -17.70 24.00 -62.11
CA LEU A 214 -16.59 23.71 -63.04
C LEU A 214 -16.45 22.21 -63.32
N GLN A 215 -16.58 21.36 -62.29
CA GLN A 215 -16.55 19.90 -62.44
C GLN A 215 -17.76 19.36 -63.21
N LYS A 216 -18.94 19.98 -63.08
CA LYS A 216 -20.12 19.60 -63.87
C LYS A 216 -19.94 19.99 -65.33
N GLU A 217 -19.37 21.15 -65.60
CA GLU A 217 -19.16 21.64 -66.96
C GLU A 217 -18.12 20.80 -67.71
N SER A 218 -16.99 20.45 -67.07
CA SER A 218 -16.01 19.54 -67.67
C SER A 218 -16.62 18.16 -68.00
N ARG A 219 -17.50 17.63 -67.14
CA ARG A 219 -18.25 16.38 -67.41
C ARG A 219 -19.28 16.50 -68.54
N LYS A 220 -19.78 17.70 -68.85
CA LYS A 220 -20.68 17.93 -69.99
C LYS A 220 -19.88 18.05 -71.29
N GLU A 221 -18.75 18.74 -71.28
CA GLU A 221 -17.84 18.87 -72.42
C GLU A 221 -17.29 17.50 -72.88
N GLU A 222 -16.97 16.61 -71.94
CA GLU A 222 -16.61 15.22 -72.27
C GLU A 222 -17.77 14.42 -72.93
N LYS A 223 -19.02 14.71 -72.54
CA LYS A 223 -20.19 14.04 -73.11
C LYS A 223 -20.53 14.58 -74.50
N THR A 224 -20.37 15.88 -74.74
CA THR A 224 -20.63 16.50 -76.05
C THR A 224 -19.58 16.10 -77.07
N THR A 225 -18.29 16.10 -76.70
CA THR A 225 -17.20 15.63 -77.57
C THR A 225 -17.32 14.14 -77.92
N LYS A 226 -17.77 13.29 -76.98
CA LYS A 226 -18.05 11.87 -77.25
C LYS A 226 -19.26 11.66 -78.17
N LYS A 227 -20.30 12.49 -78.04
CA LYS A 227 -21.49 12.48 -78.91
C LYS A 227 -21.16 12.99 -80.31
N GLU A 228 -20.29 13.98 -80.43
CA GLU A 228 -19.84 14.53 -81.71
C GLU A 228 -18.89 13.57 -82.46
N LYS A 229 -17.96 12.89 -81.76
CA LYS A 229 -17.19 11.77 -82.35
C LYS A 229 -18.08 10.63 -82.85
N ARG A 230 -19.16 10.30 -82.13
CA ARG A 230 -20.16 9.30 -82.55
C ARG A 230 -21.00 9.74 -83.75
N LYS A 231 -21.21 11.05 -83.94
CA LYS A 231 -21.93 11.59 -85.09
C LYS A 231 -21.05 11.60 -86.34
N ARG A 232 -19.78 12.00 -86.22
CA ARG A 232 -18.80 11.96 -87.33
C ARG A 232 -18.53 10.52 -87.83
N THR A 233 -18.41 9.55 -86.92
CA THR A 233 -18.29 8.11 -87.30
C THR A 233 -19.54 7.52 -87.95
N ARG A 234 -20.71 8.18 -87.85
CA ARG A 234 -21.95 7.76 -88.52
C ARG A 234 -22.12 8.43 -89.89
N GLU A 235 -21.67 9.67 -90.06
CA GLU A 235 -21.64 10.36 -91.36
C GLU A 235 -20.53 9.82 -92.28
N GLU A 236 -19.40 9.35 -91.72
CA GLU A 236 -18.30 8.75 -92.50
C GLU A 236 -18.60 7.31 -92.98
N ARG A 237 -19.64 6.64 -92.45
CA ARG A 237 -20.12 5.33 -92.94
C ARG A 237 -21.27 5.44 -93.97
N GLY A 238 -21.66 6.65 -94.35
CA GLY A 238 -22.72 6.88 -95.35
C GLY A 238 -22.23 6.88 -96.81
N ALA A 239 -20.93 6.83 -97.05
CA ALA A 239 -20.35 6.85 -98.39
C ALA A 239 -19.10 5.96 -98.47
N ARG A 240 -19.31 4.64 -98.59
CA ARG A 240 -18.47 3.72 -99.40
C ARG A 240 -18.97 2.28 -99.25
N ASP A 241 -19.03 1.60 -100.39
CA ASP A 241 -19.23 0.15 -100.55
C ASP A 241 -18.23 -0.66 -99.71
N PRO A 242 -18.59 -1.90 -99.32
CA PRO A 242 -17.70 -2.78 -98.59
C PRO A 242 -16.86 -3.59 -99.57
N ASP A 243 -15.55 -3.36 -99.60
CA ASP A 243 -14.65 -4.43 -100.02
C ASP A 243 -13.24 -4.33 -99.39
N VAL A 244 -12.84 -5.48 -98.82
CA VAL A 244 -11.51 -6.10 -98.87
C VAL A 244 -10.36 -5.60 -97.97
N THR A 245 -10.04 -6.52 -97.03
CA THR A 245 -8.72 -7.00 -96.54
C THR A 245 -7.93 -6.33 -95.41
N ASN A 246 -7.68 -7.16 -94.39
CA ASN A 246 -6.42 -7.45 -93.67
C ASN A 246 -5.33 -6.37 -93.62
N SER A 247 -4.86 -6.06 -92.40
CA SER A 247 -3.48 -6.40 -91.99
C SER A 247 -3.24 -6.06 -90.52
N SER A 248 -2.58 -6.98 -89.83
CA SER A 248 -2.08 -6.90 -88.45
C SER A 248 -1.02 -5.80 -88.29
N HIS A 249 -0.90 -5.22 -87.08
CA HIS A 249 0.41 -5.00 -86.44
C HIS A 249 0.24 -4.70 -84.93
N THR A 250 0.77 -5.62 -84.14
CA THR A 250 1.22 -5.43 -82.75
C THR A 250 2.48 -4.58 -82.73
N SER A 251 2.62 -3.67 -81.76
CA SER A 251 3.93 -3.24 -81.23
C SER A 251 3.82 -2.69 -79.81
N LEU A 252 4.83 -3.10 -79.05
CA LEU A 252 5.05 -2.98 -77.61
C LEU A 252 5.56 -1.61 -77.16
N ALA A 253 5.19 -1.28 -75.92
CA ALA A 253 5.94 -0.63 -74.84
C ALA A 253 6.93 0.52 -75.11
N PHE A 254 6.77 1.61 -74.35
CA PHE A 254 7.91 2.34 -73.77
C PHE A 254 7.56 2.93 -72.39
N LEU A 255 8.45 2.70 -71.42
CA LEU A 255 8.47 3.26 -70.07
C LEU A 255 8.63 4.78 -70.10
N MET A 256 8.02 5.49 -69.16
CA MET A 256 8.72 6.55 -68.41
C MET A 256 8.21 6.57 -66.96
N ASP A 257 9.16 6.31 -66.06
CA ASP A 257 9.10 6.64 -64.64
C ASP A 257 8.89 8.16 -64.45
N SER A 258 8.14 8.51 -63.41
CA SER A 258 8.23 9.81 -62.75
C SER A 258 7.80 9.62 -61.31
N ASP A 259 8.80 9.68 -60.42
CA ASP A 259 8.67 9.72 -58.98
C ASP A 259 7.68 10.82 -58.55
N SER A 260 6.70 10.45 -57.73
CA SER A 260 5.96 11.41 -56.91
C SER A 260 5.99 10.90 -55.49
N GLU A 261 6.69 11.65 -54.64
CA GLU A 261 6.89 11.35 -53.23
C GLU A 261 5.58 11.15 -52.47
N ASP A 262 5.59 10.12 -51.62
CA ASP A 262 4.60 9.85 -50.59
C ASP A 262 4.55 11.01 -49.59
N LEU A 263 3.58 11.91 -49.76
CA LEU A 263 3.06 12.75 -48.68
C LEU A 263 1.85 12.04 -48.08
N VAL A 264 2.12 11.22 -47.07
CA VAL A 264 1.10 10.69 -46.17
C VAL A 264 0.62 11.85 -45.29
N ASP A 265 -0.31 12.65 -45.82
CA ASP A 265 -1.17 13.50 -44.99
C ASP A 265 -2.12 12.58 -44.22
N ASP A 266 -1.68 12.12 -43.04
CA ASP A 266 -2.51 11.36 -42.11
C ASP A 266 -3.48 12.32 -41.38
N PRO A 267 -4.78 12.36 -41.72
CA PRO A 267 -5.73 13.32 -41.15
C PRO A 267 -6.08 12.98 -39.70
N CYS A 268 -5.64 11.82 -39.19
CA CYS A 268 -5.98 11.35 -37.85
C CYS A 268 -5.20 12.06 -36.74
N VAL A 269 -3.98 12.56 -37.00
CA VAL A 269 -3.13 13.13 -35.93
C VAL A 269 -3.57 14.55 -35.55
N HIS A 270 -4.04 15.35 -36.51
CA HIS A 270 -4.56 16.70 -36.24
C HIS A 270 -5.93 16.69 -35.54
N SER A 271 -6.78 15.69 -35.80
CA SER A 271 -8.08 15.58 -35.14
C SER A 271 -7.97 15.22 -33.66
N VAL A 272 -6.95 14.44 -33.26
CA VAL A 272 -6.79 14.00 -31.87
C VAL A 272 -6.26 15.14 -30.99
N LEU A 273 -5.34 15.96 -31.50
CA LEU A 273 -4.81 17.11 -30.74
C LEU A 273 -5.86 18.21 -30.56
N TYR A 274 -6.69 18.48 -31.57
CA TYR A 274 -7.77 19.47 -31.46
C TYR A 274 -8.87 19.03 -30.48
N SER A 275 -9.20 17.74 -30.43
CA SER A 275 -10.23 17.23 -29.52
C SER A 275 -9.76 17.15 -28.07
N LEU A 276 -8.49 16.81 -27.83
CA LEU A 276 -7.94 16.68 -26.48
C LEU A 276 -7.77 18.04 -25.78
N VAL A 277 -7.44 19.09 -26.53
CA VAL A 277 -7.27 20.45 -25.99
C VAL A 277 -8.62 21.11 -25.68
N CYS A 278 -9.67 20.83 -26.47
CA CYS A 278 -11.00 21.38 -26.20
C CYS A 278 -11.71 20.71 -25.01
N ASP A 279 -11.52 19.39 -24.79
CA ASP A 279 -12.18 18.68 -23.68
C ASP A 279 -11.53 18.94 -22.31
N GLN A 280 -10.23 19.20 -22.24
CA GLN A 280 -9.53 19.44 -20.96
C GLN A 280 -9.64 20.89 -20.45
N VAL A 281 -9.87 21.87 -21.32
CA VAL A 281 -9.94 23.29 -20.93
C VAL A 281 -11.35 23.71 -20.48
N LEU A 282 -12.39 22.96 -20.85
CA LEU A 282 -13.79 23.33 -20.57
C LEU A 282 -14.51 22.44 -19.54
N ASN A 283 -13.93 21.30 -19.13
CA ASN A 283 -14.53 20.40 -18.14
C ASN A 283 -13.55 20.07 -17.01
N LEU A 284 -13.24 21.06 -16.16
CA LEU A 284 -12.67 20.79 -14.85
C LEU A 284 -13.79 20.31 -13.89
N PRO A 285 -13.64 19.12 -13.28
CA PRO A 285 -14.67 18.56 -12.40
C PRO A 285 -14.80 19.34 -11.08
N ALA A 286 -16.04 19.47 -10.60
CA ALA A 286 -16.49 20.33 -9.49
C ALA A 286 -15.87 20.08 -8.08
N TRP A 287 -14.87 19.21 -7.95
CA TRP A 287 -14.20 18.94 -6.68
C TRP A 287 -12.97 19.82 -6.41
N THR A 288 -12.59 20.70 -7.35
CA THR A 288 -11.53 21.70 -7.13
C THR A 288 -12.01 22.97 -6.40
N GLN A 289 -13.29 23.06 -6.01
CA GLN A 289 -13.88 24.30 -5.47
C GLN A 289 -13.99 24.38 -3.94
N ASN A 290 -13.73 23.29 -3.19
CA ASN A 290 -13.91 23.28 -1.73
C ASN A 290 -12.58 23.03 -1.01
N HIS A 291 -11.74 24.04 -0.89
CA HIS A 291 -10.76 24.17 0.20
C HIS A 291 -10.18 25.59 0.22
N LEU A 292 -11.04 26.55 0.53
CA LEU A 292 -10.67 27.88 1.02
C LEU A 292 -11.59 28.13 2.20
N ASP A 293 -11.10 27.81 3.41
CA ASP A 293 -11.49 28.38 4.71
C ASP A 293 -10.79 27.57 5.81
N ILE A 294 -9.50 27.82 6.03
CA ILE A 294 -8.82 27.71 7.32
C ILE A 294 -7.73 28.81 7.33
N ASP A 295 -8.12 29.99 7.81
CA ASP A 295 -7.47 30.75 8.89
C ASP A 295 -8.31 31.99 9.23
#